data_AF-A0A401I9V5-F1
#
_entry.id   AF-A0A401I9V5-F1
#
_cell.length_a   1.000
_cell.length_b   1.000
_cell.length_c   1.000
_cell.angle_alpha   90.00
_cell.angle_beta   90.00
_cell.angle_gamma   90.00
#
_symmetry.space_group_name_H-M   'P 1'
#
loop_
_entity.id
_entity.type
_entity.pdbx_description
1 polymer ?
#
loop_
_entity_poly.entity_id
_entity_poly.type
_entity_poly.pdbx_seq_one_letter_code
_entity_poly.pdbx_strand_id
1 'polypeptide(L)' 'TDAEARATLYEALESELVARRQLHILYEKPVEAAYLPSLRGVSWGAQGWVDLRKLWFPPVSVDEPDEGEA' A
#
# COMPACT_ATOMS: atom_id res chain seq x y z
N THR A 1 -23.88 13.76 -5.18
CA THR A 1 -22.65 13.34 -4.48
C THR A 1 -21.49 13.64 -5.39
N ASP A 2 -20.97 14.86 -5.29
CA ASP A 2 -19.84 15.32 -6.09
C ASP A 2 -18.54 15.01 -5.32
N ALA A 3 -17.69 14.18 -5.92
CA ALA A 3 -16.44 13.77 -5.31
C ALA A 3 -15.42 14.92 -5.28
N GLU A 4 -15.43 15.78 -6.29
CA GLU A 4 -14.49 16.89 -6.44
C GLU A 4 -14.81 17.99 -5.44
N ALA A 5 -16.09 18.37 -5.34
CA ALA A 5 -16.53 19.33 -4.33
C ALA A 5 -16.21 18.87 -2.90
N ARG A 6 -16.33 17.56 -2.62
CA ARG A 6 -15.97 17.00 -1.31
C ARG A 6 -14.46 17.02 -1.05
N ALA A 7 -13.64 16.79 -2.07
CA ALA A 7 -12.19 16.88 -1.95
C ALA A 7 -11.76 18.31 -1.57
N THR A 8 -12.29 19.32 -2.29
CA THR A 8 -12.03 20.74 -2.00
C THR A 8 -12.43 21.12 -0.57
N LEU A 9 -13.57 20.61 -0.08
CA LEU A 9 -14.01 20.87 1.30
C LEU A 9 -13.06 20.25 2.35
N TYR A 10 -12.52 19.06 2.09
CA TYR A 10 -11.57 18.43 3.00
C TYR A 10 -10.23 19.17 3.03
N GLU A 11 -9.73 19.63 1.89
CA GLU A 11 -8.51 20.45 1.81
C GLU A 11 -8.64 21.76 2.59
N ALA A 12 -9.79 22.42 2.47
CA ALA A 12 -10.08 23.64 3.21
C ALA A 12 -10.13 23.39 4.73
N LEU A 13 -10.77 22.29 5.15
CA LEU A 13 -10.87 21.90 6.55
C LEU A 13 -9.50 21.57 7.15
N GLU A 14 -8.70 20.79 6.45
CA GLU A 14 -7.34 20.43 6.89
C GLU A 14 -6.49 21.70 7.09
N SER A 15 -6.55 22.62 6.13
CA SER A 15 -5.84 23.91 6.19
C SER A 15 -6.25 24.71 7.43
N GLU A 16 -7.55 24.76 7.76
CA GLU A 16 -8.06 25.45 8.95
C GLU A 16 -7.58 24.80 10.26
N LEU A 17 -7.63 23.46 10.33
CA LEU A 17 -7.21 22.70 11.51
C LEU A 17 -5.70 22.83 11.78
N VAL A 18 -4.88 22.83 10.73
CA VAL A 18 -3.43 23.07 10.83
C VAL A 18 -3.16 24.50 11.30
N ALA A 19 -3.81 25.49 10.68
CA ALA A 19 -3.62 26.90 11.04
C ALA A 19 -3.99 27.19 12.50
N ARG A 20 -5.04 26.53 13.01
CA ARG A 20 -5.49 26.65 14.40
C ARG A 20 -4.70 25.78 15.39
N ARG A 21 -3.66 25.07 14.93
CA ARG A 21 -2.88 24.11 15.75
C ARG A 21 -3.75 23.03 16.40
N GLN A 22 -4.83 22.65 15.73
CA GLN A 22 -5.73 21.57 16.15
C GLN A 22 -5.36 20.24 15.47
N LEU A 23 -4.61 20.30 14.37
CA LEU A 23 -4.03 19.17 13.68
C LEU A 23 -2.52 19.35 13.55
N HIS A 24 -1.76 18.35 13.97
CA HIS A 24 -0.31 18.29 13.81
C HIS A 24 0.04 16.98 13.09
N ILE A 25 0.51 17.08 11.85
CA ILE A 25 1.04 15.93 11.10
C ILE A 25 2.48 15.74 11.54
N LEU A 26 2.74 14.70 12.33
CA LEU A 26 4.05 14.48 12.95
C LEU A 26 5.02 13.73 12.04
N TYR A 27 4.51 12.74 11.32
CA TYR A 27 5.25 12.00 10.30
C TYR A 27 4.27 11.20 9.44
N GLU A 28 4.66 10.98 8.19
CA GLU A 28 4.07 9.96 7.33
C GLU A 28 5.06 8.80 7.25
N LYS A 29 4.60 7.59 7.61
CA LYS A 29 5.43 6.40 7.51
C LYS A 29 4.97 5.59 6.29
N PRO A 30 5.83 5.39 5.27
CA PRO A 30 5.50 4.48 4.19
C PRO A 30 5.34 3.07 4.77
N VAL A 31 4.30 2.37 4.32
CA VAL A 31 4.11 0.96 4.68
C VAL A 31 5.07 0.14 3.82
N GLU A 32 6.16 -0.31 4.41
CA GLU A 32 7.05 -1.30 3.79
C GLU A 32 6.47 -2.70 4.04
N ALA A 33 6.11 -3.44 2.97
CA ALA A 33 5.93 -4.88 3.07
C ALA A 33 7.05 -5.58 2.30
N ALA A 34 7.74 -6.46 3.01
CA ALA A 34 8.63 -7.42 2.39
C ALA A 34 7.80 -8.55 1.79
N TYR A 35 8.10 -8.91 0.54
CA TYR A 35 7.54 -10.08 -0.12
C TYR A 35 8.63 -10.75 -0.97
N LEU A 36 8.42 -12.03 -1.27
CA LEU A 36 9.35 -12.80 -2.11
C LEU A 36 9.37 -12.22 -3.54
N PRO A 37 10.54 -12.10 -4.21
CA PRO A 37 10.63 -11.60 -5.59
C PRO A 37 9.78 -12.39 -6.60
N SER A 38 9.51 -13.66 -6.29
CA SER A 38 8.65 -14.54 -7.08
C SER A 38 7.15 -14.29 -6.88
N LEU A 39 6.74 -13.58 -5.83
CA LEU A 39 5.32 -13.29 -5.57
C LEU A 39 4.76 -12.37 -6.67
N ARG A 40 3.60 -12.75 -7.22
CA ARG A 40 2.88 -11.99 -8.24
C ARG A 40 1.48 -11.61 -7.74
N GLY A 41 0.89 -10.61 -8.40
CA GLY A 41 -0.46 -10.12 -8.08
C GLY A 41 -0.56 -9.27 -6.80
N VAL A 42 0.56 -8.74 -6.32
CA VAL A 42 0.59 -7.83 -5.18
C VAL A 42 -0.19 -6.56 -5.52
N SER A 43 -1.26 -6.29 -4.77
CA SER A 43 -2.03 -5.05 -4.84
C SER A 43 -2.31 -4.51 -3.45
N TRP A 44 -2.09 -3.22 -3.27
CA TRP A 44 -2.26 -2.51 -2.01
C TRP A 44 -3.66 -1.93 -1.92
N GLY A 45 -4.36 -2.24 -0.83
CA GLY A 45 -5.63 -1.62 -0.47
C GLY A 45 -5.44 -0.38 0.40
N ALA A 46 -6.55 0.19 0.85
CA ALA A 46 -6.53 1.24 1.87
C ALA A 46 -5.83 0.73 3.15
N GLN A 47 -5.14 1.62 3.85
CA GLN A 47 -4.41 1.33 5.09
C GLN A 47 -3.20 0.39 4.97
N GLY A 48 -2.72 0.10 3.76
CA GLY A 48 -1.53 -0.74 3.56
C GLY A 48 -1.79 -2.24 3.64
N TRP A 49 -3.05 -2.68 3.60
CA TRP A 49 -3.38 -4.11 3.52
C TRP A 49 -3.15 -4.66 2.11
N VAL A 50 -2.68 -5.90 2.01
CA VAL A 50 -2.52 -6.61 0.74
C VAL A 50 -3.76 -7.46 0.47
N ASP A 51 -4.30 -7.39 -0.76
CA ASP A 51 -5.37 -8.31 -1.19
C ASP A 51 -4.80 -9.71 -1.45
N LEU A 52 -4.86 -10.58 -0.44
CA LEU A 52 -4.28 -11.93 -0.49
C LEU A 52 -4.92 -12.81 -1.58
N ARG A 53 -6.14 -12.50 -2.04
CA ARG A 53 -6.86 -13.31 -3.04
C ARG A 53 -6.26 -13.23 -4.44
N LYS A 54 -5.45 -12.20 -4.69
CA LYS A 54 -4.78 -11.98 -5.97
C LYS A 54 -3.35 -12.47 -5.97
N LEU A 55 -2.84 -12.93 -4.83
CA LEU A 55 -1.47 -13.41 -4.70
C LEU A 55 -1.31 -14.80 -5.30
N TRP A 56 -0.24 -14.99 -6.05
CA TRP A 56 0.15 -16.30 -6.57
C TRP A 56 1.66 -16.35 -6.84
N PHE A 57 2.21 -17.57 -6.87
CA PHE A 57 3.58 -17.82 -7.30
C PHE A 57 3.56 -18.40 -8.72
N PRO A 58 4.47 -17.95 -9.61
CA PRO A 58 4.63 -18.58 -10.90
C PRO A 58 5.05 -20.05 -10.73
N PRO A 59 4.62 -20.93 -11.65
CA PRO A 59 5.06 -22.31 -11.63
C PRO A 59 6.58 -22.35 -11.78
N VAL A 60 7.24 -23.18 -10.96
CA VAL A 60 8.67 -23.44 -11.10
C VAL A 60 8.86 -24.15 -12.45
N SER A 61 9.62 -23.56 -13.37
CA SER A 61 10.01 -24.27 -14.60
C SER A 61 10.76 -25.53 -14.18
N VAL A 62 10.27 -26.69 -14.60
CA VAL A 62 10.74 -28.03 -14.17
C VAL A 62 12.16 -28.36 -14.69
N ASP A 63 12.87 -27.39 -15.26
CA ASP A 63 14.17 -27.58 -15.90
C ASP A 63 15.37 -27.03 -15.10
N GLU A 64 15.15 -26.46 -13.91
CA GLU A 64 16.27 -26.09 -13.01
C GLU A 64 16.39 -27.11 -11.87
N PRO A 65 17.53 -27.84 -11.76
CA PRO A 65 17.78 -28.68 -10.60
C PRO A 65 17.94 -27.80 -9.35
N ASP A 66 17.38 -28.31 -8.25
CA ASP A 66 17.41 -27.70 -6.92
C ASP A 66 18.85 -27.72 -6.36
N GLU A 67 19.68 -26.74 -6.76
CA GLU A 67 20.99 -26.51 -6.17
C GLU A 67 20.81 -25.85 -4.80
N GLY A 68 20.44 -26.64 -3.78
CA GLY A 68 20.15 -26.08 -2.46
C GLY A 68 20.16 -27.02 -1.27
N GLU A 69 20.55 -28.30 -1.41
CA GLU A 69 20.71 -29.20 -0.25
C GLU A 69 22.14 -29.78 -0.22
N ALA A 70 23.04 -29.06 0.47
CA ALA A 70 24.31 -29.55 1.00
C ALA A 70 24.70 -28.76 2.26
#